data_AF-W9KWB7-F1
#
_entry.id   AF-W9KWB7-F1
#
_cell.length_a   1.000
_cell.length_b   1.000
_cell.length_c   1.000
_cell.angle_alpha   90.00
_cell.angle_beta   90.00
_cell.angle_gamma   90.00
#
_symmetry.space_group_name_H-M   'P 1'
#
loop_
_entity.id
_entity.type
_entity.pdbx_description
1 polymer ?
#
loop_
_entity_poly.entity_id
_entity_poly.type
_entity_poly.pdbx_seq_one_letter_code
_entity_poly.pdbx_strand_id
1 'polypeptide(L)'
;MEFNTSSLKARASANVEYAAHNYKVQSQEVAATESSLDIAKLQALASPQFVPAGTSSILYEGTKFVFSRKSLPAPQGQSLPRNNERLEIIANCRMHKLFERLLWDIRRENYERRQGETMLFHPNNDGEWRYFGLKPKRDISTVVLEEAKKKSILDDARSYLSSRSWYDEMGIPYRRGYLLYGPPGTGKTSLATALAN
;
A
#
# COMPACT_ATOMS: atom_id res chain seq x y z
N MET A 1 27.10 28.80 -6.22
CA MET A 1 27.36 27.42 -6.70
C MET A 1 26.02 26.74 -6.84
N GLU A 2 25.42 26.85 -8.02
CA GLU A 2 24.21 26.14 -8.39
C GLU A 2 24.61 24.75 -8.90
N PHE A 3 24.07 23.69 -8.32
CA PHE A 3 24.15 22.35 -8.92
C PHE A 3 22.78 21.96 -9.45
N ASN A 4 22.74 21.94 -10.77
CA ASN A 4 21.63 21.66 -11.67
C ASN A 4 21.09 20.23 -11.48
N THR A 5 19.78 20.08 -11.25
CA THR A 5 19.06 18.80 -11.01
C THR A 5 18.66 18.05 -12.30
N SER A 6 19.28 18.35 -13.44
CA SER A 6 18.84 17.84 -14.75
C SER A 6 19.39 16.48 -15.19
N SER A 7 20.20 15.75 -14.41
CA SER A 7 20.96 14.60 -14.96
C SER A 7 20.54 13.19 -14.51
N LEU A 8 19.43 12.99 -13.78
CA LEU A 8 19.02 11.64 -13.33
C LEU A 8 17.81 11.06 -14.09
N LYS A 9 17.59 11.54 -15.33
CA LYS A 9 16.90 10.78 -16.37
C LYS A 9 17.93 10.08 -17.26
N ALA A 10 18.56 9.02 -16.79
CA ALA A 10 19.28 8.11 -17.68
C ALA A 10 19.53 6.73 -17.05
N ARG A 11 19.01 5.71 -17.74
CA ARG A 11 19.56 4.35 -17.85
C ARG A 11 19.58 3.49 -16.58
N ALA A 12 18.48 2.76 -16.42
CA ALA A 12 18.55 1.36 -15.99
C ALA A 12 17.76 0.49 -16.99
N SER A 13 18.10 0.63 -18.28
CA SER A 13 17.92 -0.45 -19.25
C SER A 13 19.05 -1.45 -18.99
N ALA A 14 18.86 -2.36 -18.05
CA ALA A 14 19.72 -3.52 -17.90
C ALA A 14 18.99 -4.70 -18.55
N ASN A 15 19.43 -4.99 -19.78
CA ASN A 15 19.12 -6.22 -20.49
C ASN A 15 19.40 -7.41 -19.57
N VAL A 16 18.35 -8.16 -19.24
CA VAL A 16 18.46 -9.53 -18.79
C VAL A 16 17.80 -10.35 -19.88
N GLU A 17 18.58 -10.63 -20.94
CA GLU A 17 18.27 -11.71 -21.87
C GLU A 17 18.28 -13.01 -21.07
N TYR A 18 17.12 -13.63 -20.91
CA TYR A 18 17.02 -15.03 -20.54
C TYR A 18 16.22 -15.75 -21.63
N ALA A 19 16.84 -16.82 -22.13
CA ALA A 19 16.43 -17.62 -23.26
C ALA A 19 14.93 -17.94 -23.29
N ALA A 20 14.24 -17.37 -24.28
CA ALA A 20 12.94 -17.85 -24.71
C ALA A 20 13.11 -19.25 -25.33
N HIS A 21 12.90 -20.29 -24.53
CA HIS A 21 12.68 -21.62 -25.06
C HIS A 21 11.40 -21.59 -25.91
N ASN A 22 11.57 -21.80 -27.21
CA ASN A 22 10.54 -21.92 -28.22
C ASN A 22 9.42 -22.88 -27.80
N TYR A 23 8.26 -22.34 -27.43
CA TYR A 23 7.00 -23.07 -27.51
C TYR A 23 6.14 -22.41 -28.58
N LYS A 24 6.15 -23.02 -29.77
CA LYS A 24 5.27 -22.67 -30.89
C LYS A 24 3.92 -23.33 -30.62
N VAL A 25 2.98 -22.59 -30.05
CA VAL A 25 1.58 -23.06 -29.93
C VAL A 25 0.93 -22.87 -31.29
N GLN A 26 0.62 -23.98 -31.97
CA GLN A 26 -0.19 -23.97 -33.20
C GLN A 26 -1.63 -23.56 -32.84
N SER A 27 -2.07 -22.41 -33.34
CA SER A 27 -3.46 -21.96 -33.26
C SER A 27 -4.29 -22.64 -34.34
N GLN A 28 -5.16 -23.57 -33.95
CA GLN A 28 -6.33 -23.94 -34.75
C GLN A 28 -7.49 -23.01 -34.38
N GLU A 29 -8.03 -22.33 -35.38
CA GLU A 29 -9.27 -21.55 -35.27
C GLU A 29 -10.46 -22.50 -35.03
N VAL A 30 -11.16 -22.31 -33.92
CA VAL A 30 -12.55 -22.77 -33.79
C VAL A 30 -13.36 -21.60 -33.25
N ALA A 31 -14.31 -21.16 -34.07
CA ALA A 31 -15.22 -20.06 -33.79
C ALA A 31 -16.17 -20.40 -32.63
N ALA A 32 -16.24 -19.52 -31.62
CA ALA A 32 -17.36 -19.45 -30.70
C ALA A 32 -17.53 -18.01 -30.17
N THR A 33 -18.79 -17.63 -30.14
CA THR A 33 -19.44 -16.33 -29.92
C THR A 33 -19.33 -15.75 -28.49
N GLU A 34 -19.25 -14.42 -28.45
CA GLU A 34 -19.70 -13.47 -27.40
C GLU A 34 -19.35 -13.73 -25.92
N SER A 35 -18.21 -13.17 -25.49
CA SER A 35 -18.04 -12.29 -24.32
C SER A 35 -16.54 -12.08 -24.13
N SER A 36 -15.96 -11.22 -24.96
CA SER A 36 -14.52 -10.95 -24.89
C SER A 36 -14.21 -10.18 -23.61
N LEU A 37 -13.81 -10.90 -22.57
CA LEU A 37 -12.95 -10.36 -21.53
C LEU A 37 -11.73 -9.78 -22.28
N ASP A 38 -11.69 -8.47 -22.42
CA ASP A 38 -10.57 -7.75 -23.03
C ASP A 38 -9.32 -8.02 -22.19
N ILE A 39 -8.57 -9.06 -22.55
CA ILE A 39 -7.34 -9.47 -21.86
C ILE A 39 -6.35 -8.29 -21.84
N ALA A 40 -6.37 -7.45 -22.88
CA ALA A 40 -5.61 -6.21 -22.95
C ALA A 40 -6.01 -5.17 -21.87
N LYS A 41 -7.31 -5.03 -21.56
CA LYS A 41 -7.79 -4.16 -20.47
C LYS A 41 -7.42 -4.75 -19.10
N LEU A 42 -7.49 -6.07 -18.94
CA LEU A 42 -7.08 -6.76 -17.71
C LEU A 42 -5.56 -6.67 -17.47
N GLN A 43 -4.75 -6.74 -18.53
CA GLN A 43 -3.30 -6.56 -18.48
C GLN A 43 -2.90 -5.11 -18.16
N ALA A 44 -3.68 -4.12 -18.61
CA ALA A 44 -3.44 -2.71 -18.31
C ALA A 44 -3.84 -2.31 -16.87
N LEU A 45 -4.89 -2.95 -16.31
CA LEU A 45 -5.41 -2.64 -14.96
C LEU A 45 -4.54 -3.17 -13.81
N ALA A 46 -3.70 -4.18 -14.06
CA ALA A 46 -2.83 -4.75 -13.05
C ALA A 46 -1.46 -5.01 -13.68
N SER A 47 -0.68 -3.95 -13.91
CA SER A 47 0.75 -4.11 -14.22
C SER A 47 1.36 -5.00 -13.14
N PRO A 48 1.84 -6.21 -13.47
CA PRO A 48 2.26 -7.16 -12.47
C PRO A 48 3.40 -6.56 -11.66
N GLN A 49 3.17 -6.33 -10.36
CA GLN A 49 4.23 -5.90 -9.46
C GLN A 49 5.14 -7.10 -9.20
N PHE A 50 6.32 -7.09 -9.81
CA PHE A 50 7.30 -8.13 -9.58
C PHE A 50 7.88 -8.00 -8.17
N VAL A 51 7.55 -8.96 -7.30
CA VAL A 51 8.10 -9.06 -5.96
C VAL A 51 9.07 -10.25 -5.95
N PRO A 52 10.34 -10.06 -5.56
CA PRO A 52 11.30 -11.15 -5.57
C PRO A 52 10.83 -12.29 -4.65
N ALA A 53 10.86 -13.51 -5.18
CA ALA A 53 10.60 -14.72 -4.42
C ALA A 53 11.92 -15.28 -3.87
N GLY A 54 11.92 -15.79 -2.64
CA GLY A 54 13.11 -16.35 -1.99
C GLY A 54 14.11 -15.27 -1.57
N THR A 55 15.38 -15.46 -1.94
CA THR A 55 16.47 -14.55 -1.52
C THR A 55 16.97 -13.72 -2.70
N SER A 56 16.99 -12.40 -2.53
CA SER A 56 17.48 -11.42 -3.50
C SER A 56 18.49 -10.50 -2.83
N SER A 57 19.32 -9.79 -3.61
CA SER A 57 20.24 -8.81 -3.06
C SER A 57 20.28 -7.54 -3.88
N ILE A 58 20.40 -6.40 -3.21
CA ILE A 58 20.59 -5.09 -3.82
C ILE A 58 21.90 -4.48 -3.31
N LEU A 59 22.47 -3.59 -4.10
CA LEU A 59 23.58 -2.75 -3.67
C LEU A 59 23.03 -1.35 -3.36
N TYR A 60 23.22 -0.87 -2.13
CA TYR A 60 22.76 0.45 -1.69
C TYR A 60 23.94 1.19 -1.03
N GLU A 61 24.29 2.36 -1.57
CA GLU A 61 25.43 3.18 -1.13
C GLU A 61 26.72 2.36 -0.93
N GLY A 62 27.00 1.42 -1.84
CA GLY A 62 28.21 0.57 -1.79
C GLY A 62 28.14 -0.61 -0.80
N THR A 63 27.03 -0.78 -0.07
CA THR A 63 26.82 -1.93 0.83
C THR A 63 25.78 -2.89 0.25
N LYS A 64 26.06 -4.20 0.33
CA LYS A 64 25.14 -5.23 -0.14
C LYS A 64 24.09 -5.54 0.93
N PHE A 65 22.82 -5.38 0.57
CA PHE A 65 21.67 -5.80 1.36
C PHE A 65 21.03 -7.02 0.72
N VAL A 66 20.73 -8.02 1.53
CA VAL A 66 20.12 -9.29 1.12
C VAL A 66 18.72 -9.35 1.73
N PHE A 67 17.72 -9.58 0.89
CA PHE A 67 16.32 -9.71 1.27
C PHE A 67 15.92 -11.17 1.09
N SER A 68 15.54 -11.83 2.18
CA SER A 68 15.11 -13.23 2.18
C SER A 68 13.64 -13.30 2.60
N ARG A 69 12.79 -13.78 1.70
CA ARG A 69 11.37 -14.06 1.92
C ARG A 69 11.17 -15.55 2.13
N LYS A 70 10.63 -15.93 3.29
CA LYS A 70 10.34 -17.33 3.65
C LYS A 70 8.86 -17.47 3.99
N SER A 71 8.19 -18.46 3.40
CA SER A 71 6.84 -18.84 3.83
C SER A 71 6.96 -19.62 5.14
N LEU A 72 6.18 -19.24 6.15
CA LEU A 72 6.15 -19.95 7.42
C LEU A 72 5.19 -21.14 7.28
N PRO A 73 5.63 -22.37 7.62
CA PRO A 73 4.73 -23.52 7.61
C PRO A 73 3.59 -23.28 8.59
N ALA A 74 2.39 -23.74 8.23
CA ALA A 74 1.26 -23.73 9.14
C ALA A 74 1.59 -24.60 10.36
N PRO A 75 1.36 -24.12 11.60
CA PRO A 75 1.35 -24.96 12.78
C PRO A 75 0.42 -26.16 12.55
N GLN A 76 0.84 -27.36 12.97
CA GLN A 76 0.07 -28.58 12.75
C GLN A 76 -1.39 -28.41 13.20
N GLY A 77 -2.33 -28.63 12.28
CA GLY A 77 -3.77 -28.65 12.55
C GLY A 77 -4.53 -27.34 12.38
N GLN A 78 -3.89 -26.23 11.98
CA GLN A 78 -4.58 -24.96 11.70
C GLN A 78 -4.40 -24.51 10.25
N SER A 79 -5.51 -24.24 9.56
CA SER A 79 -5.50 -23.55 8.27
C SER A 79 -5.16 -22.08 8.51
N LEU A 80 -3.87 -21.72 8.38
CA LEU A 80 -3.46 -20.32 8.46
C LEU A 80 -3.97 -19.53 7.23
N PRO A 81 -4.15 -18.21 7.36
CA PRO A 81 -4.30 -17.35 6.19
C PRO A 81 -3.13 -17.57 5.21
N ARG A 82 -3.46 -17.60 3.92
CA ARG A 82 -2.62 -18.01 2.78
C ARG A 82 -1.24 -17.31 2.64
N ASN A 83 -0.93 -16.31 3.47
CA ASN A 83 0.24 -15.42 3.37
C ASN A 83 0.96 -15.23 4.71
N ASN A 84 1.23 -16.30 5.47
CA ASN A 84 2.10 -16.17 6.64
C ASN A 84 3.57 -16.19 6.20
N GLU A 85 4.11 -15.00 5.92
CA GLU A 85 5.45 -14.84 5.35
C GLU A 85 6.37 -14.06 6.27
N ARG A 86 7.64 -14.44 6.30
CA ARG A 86 8.71 -13.74 7.00
C ARG A 86 9.64 -13.09 5.98
N LEU A 87 9.82 -11.78 6.09
CA LEU A 87 10.83 -11.01 5.36
C LEU A 87 12.02 -10.73 6.28
N GLU A 88 13.20 -11.16 5.87
CA GLU A 88 14.47 -10.94 6.56
C GLU A 88 15.34 -10.03 5.70
N ILE A 89 15.84 -8.94 6.29
CA ILE A 89 16.81 -8.05 5.64
C ILE A 89 18.14 -8.27 6.35
N ILE A 90 19.13 -8.77 5.60
CA ILE A 90 20.46 -9.10 6.09
C ILE A 90 21.45 -8.20 5.38
N ALA A 91 22.29 -7.50 6.12
CA ALA A 91 23.33 -6.69 5.53
C ALA A 91 24.58 -6.74 6.41
N ASN A 92 25.75 -6.82 5.77
CA ASN A 92 27.02 -6.65 6.46
C ASN A 92 27.33 -5.15 6.57
N CYS A 93 26.55 -4.45 7.38
CA CYS A 93 26.70 -3.01 7.59
C CYS A 93 27.67 -2.75 8.75
N ARG A 94 28.79 -2.09 8.47
CA ARG A 94 29.68 -1.54 9.51
C ARG A 94 29.06 -0.35 10.25
N MET A 95 28.02 0.26 9.67
CA MET A 95 27.31 1.44 10.20
C MET A 95 25.79 1.21 10.22
N HIS A 96 25.18 1.17 11.40
CA HIS A 96 23.72 1.03 11.57
C HIS A 96 22.92 2.14 10.87
N LYS A 97 23.48 3.36 10.80
CA LYS A 97 22.84 4.51 10.13
C LYS A 97 22.52 4.25 8.66
N LEU A 98 23.28 3.40 7.98
CA LEU A 98 23.02 3.06 6.59
C LEU A 98 21.74 2.23 6.44
N PHE A 99 21.52 1.31 7.38
CA PHE A 99 20.31 0.49 7.44
C PHE A 99 19.07 1.37 7.68
N GLU A 100 19.16 2.31 8.63
CA GLU A 100 18.09 3.29 8.86
C GLU A 100 17.78 4.13 7.62
N ARG A 101 18.79 4.63 6.91
CA ARG A 101 18.59 5.39 5.66
C ARG A 101 17.88 4.57 4.59
N LEU A 102 18.31 3.32 4.37
CA LEU A 102 17.64 2.43 3.43
C LEU A 102 16.17 2.25 3.79
N LEU A 103 15.86 1.99 5.07
CA LEU A 103 14.48 1.85 5.52
C LEU A 103 13.68 3.14 5.35
N TRP A 104 14.29 4.29 5.61
CA TRP A 104 13.69 5.60 5.37
C TRP A 104 13.39 5.83 3.91
N ASP A 105 14.31 5.51 3.01
CA ASP A 105 14.11 5.64 1.56
C ASP A 105 13.01 4.70 1.06
N ILE A 106 13.04 3.43 1.48
CA ILE A 106 11.98 2.45 1.16
C ILE A 106 10.63 2.97 1.65
N ARG A 107 10.57 3.49 2.88
CA ARG A 107 9.34 4.02 3.47
C ARG A 107 8.86 5.26 2.71
N ARG A 108 9.76 6.17 2.35
CA ARG A 108 9.45 7.38 1.58
C ARG A 108 8.91 7.02 0.20
N GLU A 109 9.58 6.13 -0.53
CA GLU A 109 9.14 5.67 -1.84
C GLU A 109 7.79 4.94 -1.77
N ASN A 110 7.59 4.09 -0.76
CA ASN A 110 6.29 3.45 -0.54
C ASN A 110 5.21 4.47 -0.20
N TYR A 111 5.54 5.49 0.60
CA TYR A 111 4.62 6.57 0.93
C TYR A 111 4.24 7.33 -0.33
N GLU A 112 5.20 7.79 -1.12
CA GLU A 112 5.01 8.51 -2.40
C GLU A 112 4.21 7.69 -3.42
N ARG A 113 4.51 6.41 -3.60
CA ARG A 113 3.74 5.52 -4.48
C ARG A 113 2.29 5.37 -4.05
N ARG A 114 2.05 5.39 -2.74
CA ARG A 114 0.71 5.26 -2.13
C ARG A 114 0.11 6.63 -1.80
N GLN A 115 0.75 7.75 -2.17
CA GLN A 115 0.19 9.07 -1.97
C GLN A 115 -1.06 9.18 -2.83
N GLY A 116 -2.21 9.19 -2.18
CA GLY A 116 -3.49 9.21 -2.85
C GLY A 116 -4.27 7.90 -2.77
N GLU A 117 -3.84 6.92 -1.96
CA GLU A 117 -4.61 5.71 -1.71
C GLU A 117 -4.83 5.44 -0.22
N THR A 118 -6.01 4.93 0.11
CA THR A 118 -6.44 4.60 1.46
C THR A 118 -6.58 3.09 1.56
N MET A 119 -5.85 2.49 2.50
CA MET A 119 -5.88 1.05 2.74
C MET A 119 -7.20 0.66 3.42
N LEU A 120 -7.87 -0.35 2.87
CA LEU A 120 -9.08 -0.92 3.44
C LEU A 120 -8.77 -2.21 4.17
N PHE A 121 -9.37 -2.35 5.35
CA PHE A 121 -9.33 -3.57 6.15
C PHE A 121 -10.75 -4.02 6.47
N HIS A 122 -10.99 -5.32 6.48
CA HIS A 122 -12.22 -5.90 6.99
C HIS A 122 -11.90 -6.97 8.03
N PRO A 123 -12.75 -7.17 9.04
CA PRO A 123 -12.60 -8.31 9.93
C PRO A 123 -12.85 -9.61 9.14
N ASN A 124 -12.10 -10.65 9.49
CA ASN A 124 -12.37 -12.03 9.12
C ASN A 124 -13.30 -12.67 10.18
N ASN A 125 -13.85 -13.85 9.88
CA ASN A 125 -14.69 -14.62 10.82
C ASN A 125 -13.97 -14.93 12.14
N ASP A 126 -12.63 -14.97 12.12
CA ASP A 126 -11.77 -15.22 13.28
C ASP A 126 -11.47 -13.93 14.10
N GLY A 127 -12.07 -12.79 13.76
CA GLY A 127 -11.86 -11.51 14.43
C GLY A 127 -10.57 -10.76 14.03
N GLU A 128 -9.75 -11.34 13.16
CA GLU A 128 -8.54 -10.71 12.65
C GLU A 128 -8.85 -9.70 11.52
N TRP A 129 -8.16 -8.56 11.51
CA TRP A 129 -8.22 -7.61 10.41
C TRP A 129 -7.44 -8.12 9.21
N ARG A 130 -8.11 -8.29 8.06
CA ARG A 130 -7.48 -8.60 6.78
C ARG A 130 -7.47 -7.40 5.86
N TYR A 131 -6.35 -7.21 5.17
CA TYR A 131 -6.24 -6.23 4.10
C TYR A 131 -7.15 -6.62 2.93
N PHE A 132 -7.98 -5.68 2.50
CA PHE A 132 -8.95 -5.87 1.42
C PHE A 132 -8.45 -5.32 0.08
N GLY A 133 -7.79 -4.15 0.13
CA GLY A 133 -7.39 -3.42 -1.07
C GLY A 133 -7.13 -1.94 -0.81
N LEU A 134 -6.87 -1.23 -1.90
CA LEU A 134 -6.66 0.21 -1.93
C LEU A 134 -7.89 0.89 -2.51
N LYS A 135 -8.26 2.04 -1.96
CA LYS A 135 -9.20 2.97 -2.59
C LYS A 135 -8.50 4.28 -2.89
N PRO A 136 -8.82 4.96 -3.99
CA PRO A 136 -8.34 6.31 -4.22
C PRO A 136 -8.81 7.22 -3.09
N LYS A 137 -7.90 8.08 -2.62
CA LYS A 137 -8.15 9.15 -1.67
C LYS A 137 -9.26 10.04 -2.20
N ARG A 138 -10.23 10.34 -1.35
CA ARG A 138 -11.34 11.21 -1.68
C ARG A 138 -11.16 12.54 -0.98
N ASP A 139 -10.98 13.62 -1.74
CA ASP A 139 -10.88 14.94 -1.15
C ASP A 139 -12.18 15.33 -0.45
N ILE A 140 -12.04 15.89 0.76
CA ILE A 140 -13.17 16.32 1.61
C ILE A 140 -14.01 17.41 0.94
N SER A 141 -13.43 18.17 0.00
CA SER A 141 -14.13 19.16 -0.82
C SER A 141 -15.17 18.52 -1.74
N THR A 142 -14.94 17.30 -2.24
CA THR A 142 -15.87 16.57 -3.14
C THR A 142 -17.12 16.06 -2.44
N VAL A 143 -17.15 16.12 -1.10
CA VAL A 143 -18.30 15.67 -0.31
C VAL A 143 -19.27 16.84 -0.18
N VAL A 144 -20.49 16.66 -0.73
CA VAL A 144 -21.56 17.66 -0.71
C VAL A 144 -22.23 17.66 0.66
N LEU A 145 -21.74 18.53 1.54
CA LEU A 145 -22.30 18.85 2.84
C LEU A 145 -22.17 20.36 3.08
N GLU A 146 -22.93 20.89 4.03
CA GLU A 146 -22.78 22.28 4.47
C GLU A 146 -21.35 22.56 4.96
N GLU A 147 -20.72 23.60 4.39
CA GLU A 147 -19.30 23.90 4.65
C GLU A 147 -19.01 24.20 6.14
N ALA A 148 -19.96 24.83 6.85
CA ALA A 148 -19.84 25.07 8.28
C ALA A 148 -19.71 23.76 9.09
N LYS A 149 -20.54 22.75 8.76
CA LYS A 149 -20.50 21.43 9.41
C LYS A 149 -19.23 20.66 9.07
N LYS A 150 -18.84 20.70 7.80
CA LYS A 150 -17.59 20.06 7.32
C LYS A 150 -16.38 20.62 8.06
N LYS A 151 -16.28 21.95 8.15
CA LYS A 151 -15.19 22.63 8.87
C LYS A 151 -15.19 22.30 10.36
N SER A 152 -16.35 22.33 11.01
CA SER A 152 -16.46 21.99 12.43
C SER A 152 -15.96 20.58 12.75
N ILE A 153 -16.29 19.58 11.91
CA ILE A 153 -15.83 18.20 12.11
C ILE A 153 -14.32 18.08 11.89
N LEU A 154 -13.78 18.76 10.86
CA LEU A 154 -12.34 18.75 10.57
C LEU A 154 -11.53 19.42 11.69
N ASP A 155 -12.00 20.54 12.21
CA ASP A 155 -11.32 21.28 13.27
C ASP A 155 -11.36 20.50 14.59
N ASP A 156 -12.48 19.85 14.90
CA ASP A 156 -12.57 18.94 16.05
C ASP A 156 -11.61 17.74 15.92
N ALA A 157 -11.56 17.11 14.75
CA ALA A 157 -10.66 15.99 14.50
C ALA A 157 -9.18 16.38 14.63
N ARG A 158 -8.80 17.54 14.09
CA ARG A 158 -7.44 18.09 14.23
C ARG A 158 -7.09 18.40 15.67
N SER A 159 -8.01 19.06 16.39
CA SER A 159 -7.86 19.36 17.81
C SER A 159 -7.65 18.08 18.62
N TYR A 160 -8.50 17.07 18.42
CA TYR A 160 -8.38 15.76 19.05
C TYR A 160 -7.01 15.12 18.80
N LEU A 161 -6.54 15.08 17.55
CA LEU A 161 -5.24 14.51 17.18
C LEU A 161 -4.05 15.21 17.86
N SER A 162 -4.17 16.51 18.11
CA SER A 162 -3.14 17.31 18.81
C SER A 162 -3.21 17.22 20.34
N SER A 163 -4.34 16.80 20.90
CA SER A 163 -4.63 16.87 22.34
C SER A 163 -4.14 15.68 23.17
N ARG A 164 -3.29 14.80 22.61
CA ARG A 164 -2.90 13.55 23.25
C ARG A 164 -2.32 13.73 24.66
N SER A 165 -1.45 14.72 24.85
CA SER A 165 -0.86 15.01 26.17
C SER A 165 -1.90 15.36 27.23
N TRP A 166 -2.94 16.12 26.85
CA TRP A 166 -4.02 16.50 27.75
C TRP A 166 -4.84 15.29 28.22
N TYR A 167 -5.10 14.33 27.31
CA TYR A 167 -5.77 13.07 27.67
C TYR A 167 -4.93 12.24 28.66
N ASP A 168 -3.61 12.18 28.43
CA ASP A 168 -2.67 11.46 29.27
C ASP A 168 -2.57 12.10 30.68
N GLU A 169 -2.52 13.43 30.77
CA GLU A 169 -2.50 14.19 32.04
C GLU A 169 -3.79 14.02 32.86
N MET A 170 -4.94 13.99 32.19
CA MET A 170 -6.24 13.81 32.85
C MET A 170 -6.57 12.35 33.18
N GLY A 171 -5.76 11.38 32.71
CA GLY A 171 -6.02 9.96 32.90
C GLY A 171 -7.24 9.43 32.14
N ILE A 172 -7.67 10.13 31.08
CA ILE A 172 -8.85 9.77 30.29
C ILE A 172 -8.42 8.94 29.07
N PRO A 173 -9.10 7.83 28.75
CA PRO A 173 -8.78 7.05 27.55
C PRO A 173 -8.81 7.91 26.28
N TYR A 174 -7.71 7.89 25.52
CA TYR A 174 -7.57 8.60 24.25
C TYR A 174 -8.42 7.96 23.14
N ARG A 175 -9.73 8.28 23.14
CA ARG A 175 -10.73 7.79 22.19
C ARG A 175 -11.74 8.90 21.87
N ARG A 176 -12.16 8.98 20.60
CA ARG A 176 -13.21 9.89 20.12
C ARG A 176 -14.14 9.15 19.18
N GLY A 177 -15.45 9.25 19.42
CA GLY A 177 -16.49 8.68 18.56
C GLY A 177 -17.28 9.77 17.85
N TYR A 178 -17.63 9.55 16.58
CA TYR A 178 -18.47 10.43 15.79
C TYR A 178 -19.74 9.69 15.36
N LEU A 179 -20.91 10.31 15.51
CA LEU A 179 -22.19 9.79 15.04
C LEU A 179 -22.70 10.65 13.87
N LEU A 180 -22.68 10.08 12.67
CA LEU A 180 -23.25 10.70 11.48
C LEU A 180 -24.64 10.11 11.23
N TYR A 181 -25.70 10.92 11.32
CA TYR A 181 -27.09 10.47 11.16
C TYR A 181 -27.82 11.27 10.08
N GLY A 182 -28.88 10.70 9.52
CA GLY A 182 -29.72 11.32 8.50
C GLY A 182 -30.22 10.32 7.44
N PRO A 183 -31.08 10.75 6.49
CA PRO A 183 -31.67 9.90 5.45
C PRO A 183 -30.62 9.12 4.63
N PRO A 184 -30.94 7.93 4.08
CA PRO A 184 -30.01 7.20 3.21
C PRO A 184 -29.60 8.08 2.01
N GLY A 185 -28.38 7.89 1.50
CA GLY A 185 -27.88 8.66 0.34
C GLY A 185 -27.29 10.06 0.64
N THR A 186 -27.36 10.55 1.89
CA THR A 186 -26.83 11.89 2.30
C THR A 186 -25.30 11.99 2.47
N GLY A 187 -24.53 11.07 1.88
CA GLY A 187 -23.07 11.18 1.87
C GLY A 187 -22.35 10.84 3.18
N LYS A 188 -23.01 10.30 4.21
CA LYS A 188 -22.37 9.91 5.50
C LYS A 188 -21.13 9.02 5.34
N THR A 189 -21.26 7.92 4.60
CA THR A 189 -20.14 7.00 4.32
C THR A 189 -19.06 7.67 3.44
N SER A 190 -19.48 8.57 2.55
CA SER A 190 -18.56 9.35 1.72
C SER A 190 -17.72 10.32 2.56
N LEU A 191 -18.33 10.98 3.54
CA LEU A 191 -17.65 11.84 4.51
C LEU A 191 -16.64 11.05 5.34
N ALA A 192 -17.04 9.89 5.87
CA ALA A 192 -16.13 9.02 6.63
C ALA A 192 -14.92 8.57 5.79
N THR A 193 -15.13 8.22 4.52
CA THR A 193 -14.03 7.84 3.60
C THR A 193 -13.12 9.02 3.30
N ALA A 194 -13.67 10.24 3.20
CA ALA A 194 -12.88 11.44 2.94
C ALA A 194 -12.07 11.90 4.17
N LEU A 195 -12.60 11.70 5.38
CA LEU A 195 -11.93 12.00 6.65
C LEU A 195 -10.80 11.02 7.00
N ALA A 196 -10.83 9.80 6.46
CA ALA A 196 -9.82 8.77 6.74
C ALA A 196 -8.47 9.00 6.02
N ASN A 197 -8.34 10.08 5.27
CA ASN A 197 -7.20 10.37 4.38
C ASN A 197 -6.21 11.37 4.97
#